data_AF-A0A7S3KEZ3-F1
#
_entry.id   AF-A0A7S3KEZ3-F1
#
_cell.length_a   1.000
_cell.length_b   1.000
_cell.length_c   1.000
_cell.angle_alpha   90.00
_cell.angle_beta   90.00
_cell.angle_gamma   90.00
#
_symmetry.space_group_name_H-M   'P 1'
#
loop_
_entity.id
_entity.type
_entity.pdbx_description
1 polymer ?
#
loop_
_entity_poly.entity_id
_entity_poly.type
_entity_poly.pdbx_seq_one_letter_code
_entity_poly.pdbx_strand_id
1 'polypeptide(L)'
;MKLENPGNEKYITNTLIKDVICKVLKTLSRKQFDAFFATEESIEKMKQKKYPLSEMSRRYEALSMSYHTIAGTMECFFDQGGTDQYINIAHMILDCLLELEESDRTLAAQNIIPSGGLFMIPGMHRRLLGELQYSVENIDKYKGLIGLKDKFRVENSIYPANILAWVGASLLSCLNEEVDMFLISKGEFEKDCKGILPDRFGHC
;
A
#
# COMPACT_ATOMS: atom_id res chain seq x y z
N MET A 1 1.78 20.24 12.88
CA MET A 1 3.15 20.11 13.42
C MET A 1 3.72 21.52 13.57
N LYS A 2 3.68 22.13 14.77
CA LYS A 2 4.25 23.46 15.00
C LYS A 2 5.70 23.28 15.46
N LEU A 3 6.63 23.88 14.74
CA LEU A 3 8.02 23.97 15.17
C LEU A 3 8.17 25.25 15.98
N GLU A 4 8.61 25.12 17.23
CA GLU A 4 8.93 26.25 18.12
C GLU A 4 10.25 26.88 17.66
N ASN A 5 10.20 27.76 16.65
CA ASN A 5 11.21 28.79 16.41
C ASN A 5 10.70 29.82 15.37
N PRO A 6 10.34 31.04 15.79
CA PRO A 6 9.65 32.01 14.93
C PRO A 6 10.55 32.77 13.94
N GLY A 7 11.82 32.37 13.76
CA GLY A 7 12.81 33.12 12.95
C GLY A 7 13.23 32.47 11.63
N ASN A 8 12.74 31.27 11.29
CA ASN A 8 13.15 30.56 10.08
C ASN A 8 12.05 29.60 9.61
N GLU A 9 10.93 30.14 9.14
CA GLU A 9 9.90 29.34 8.45
C GLU A 9 10.41 28.90 7.07
N LYS A 10 11.37 27.98 7.05
CA LYS A 10 11.59 27.13 5.88
C LYS A 10 10.36 26.25 5.74
N TYR A 11 9.48 26.61 4.81
CA TYR A 11 8.33 25.80 4.44
C TYR A 11 8.73 24.33 4.33
N ILE A 12 8.05 23.47 5.11
CA ILE A 12 8.17 22.02 4.93
C ILE A 12 7.70 21.72 3.52
N THR A 13 8.64 21.36 2.64
CA THR A 13 8.30 21.07 1.25
C THR A 13 7.64 19.69 1.14
N ASN A 14 6.75 19.52 0.17
CA ASN A 14 6.17 18.21 -0.12
C ASN A 14 7.25 17.15 -0.41
N THR A 15 8.39 17.55 -0.98
CA THR A 15 9.54 16.69 -1.21
C THR A 15 10.16 16.19 0.10
N LEU A 16 10.29 17.05 1.10
CA LEU A 16 10.77 16.67 2.43
C LEU A 16 9.84 15.65 3.09
N ILE A 17 8.53 15.90 3.03
CA ILE A 17 7.53 14.98 3.59
C ILE A 17 7.63 13.61 2.90
N LYS A 18 7.72 13.57 1.57
CA LYS A 18 7.88 12.32 0.82
C LYS A 18 9.14 11.56 1.22
N ASP A 19 10.27 12.24 1.36
CA ASP A 19 11.52 11.61 1.78
C ASP A 19 11.42 11.01 3.19
N VAL A 20 10.80 11.75 4.12
CA VAL A 20 10.52 11.30 5.48
C VAL A 20 9.58 10.09 5.47
N ILE A 21 8.51 10.11 4.67
CA ILE A 21 7.55 9.01 4.51
C ILE A 21 8.28 7.73 4.09
N CYS A 22 9.08 7.81 3.02
CA CYS A 22 9.76 6.64 2.46
C CYS A 22 10.82 6.04 3.38
N LYS A 23 11.42 6.85 4.25
CA LYS A 23 12.56 6.42 5.08
C LYS A 23 12.17 6.01 6.48
N VAL A 24 11.15 6.65 7.05
CA VAL A 24 10.90 6.58 8.50
C VAL A 24 9.68 5.75 8.84
N LEU A 25 8.65 5.76 7.97
CA LEU A 25 7.39 5.07 8.27
C LEU A 25 7.60 3.57 8.42
N LYS A 26 6.80 3.01 9.32
CA LYS A 26 6.75 1.59 9.62
C LYS A 26 5.31 1.22 9.91
N THR A 27 4.88 0.09 9.39
CA THR A 27 3.55 -0.44 9.65
C THR A 27 3.62 -1.42 10.82
N LEU A 28 2.80 -1.18 11.84
CA LEU A 28 2.67 -2.12 12.95
C LEU A 28 1.83 -3.32 12.54
N SER A 29 2.13 -4.49 13.10
CA SER A 29 1.19 -5.60 13.05
C SER A 29 -0.05 -5.27 13.89
N ARG A 30 -1.19 -5.86 13.56
CA ARG A 30 -2.46 -5.61 14.25
C ARG A 30 -2.36 -5.80 15.76
N LYS A 31 -1.79 -6.92 16.22
CA LYS A 31 -1.53 -7.19 17.65
C LYS A 31 -0.68 -6.11 18.32
N GLN A 32 0.33 -5.59 17.62
CA GLN A 32 1.16 -4.51 18.16
C GLN A 32 0.37 -3.21 18.22
N PHE A 33 -0.38 -2.89 17.18
CA PHE A 33 -1.25 -1.73 17.15
C PHE A 33 -2.24 -1.76 18.31
N ASP A 34 -3.01 -2.85 18.46
CA ASP A 34 -3.98 -3.02 19.54
C ASP A 34 -3.31 -2.85 20.92
N ALA A 35 -2.14 -3.45 21.14
CA ALA A 35 -1.42 -3.32 22.41
C ALA A 35 -0.93 -1.88 22.69
N PHE A 36 -0.45 -1.17 21.66
CA PHE A 36 0.10 0.17 21.81
C PHE A 36 -0.97 1.24 21.97
N PHE A 37 -2.13 1.05 21.35
CA PHE A 37 -3.24 1.99 21.39
C PHE A 37 -4.34 1.60 22.40
N ALA A 38 -4.13 0.52 23.17
CA ALA A 38 -5.06 0.08 24.23
C ALA A 38 -5.17 1.04 25.42
N THR A 39 -4.06 1.70 25.82
CA THR A 39 -4.03 2.56 27.02
C THR A 39 -3.41 3.91 26.74
N GLU A 40 -3.91 4.96 27.39
CA GLU A 40 -3.38 6.32 27.30
C GLU A 40 -1.90 6.38 27.73
N GLU A 41 -1.51 5.59 28.73
CA GLU A 41 -0.11 5.48 29.18
C GLU A 41 0.81 4.96 28.06
N SER A 42 0.36 3.96 27.30
CA SER A 42 1.13 3.40 26.17
C SER A 42 1.25 4.40 25.03
N ILE A 43 0.17 5.12 24.74
CA ILE A 43 0.16 6.21 23.75
C ILE A 43 1.14 7.31 24.15
N GLU A 44 1.16 7.70 25.43
CA GLU A 44 2.05 8.74 25.93
C GLU A 44 3.52 8.30 25.87
N LYS A 45 3.82 7.04 26.22
CA LYS A 45 5.16 6.45 26.01
C LYS A 45 5.59 6.52 24.55
N MET A 46 4.68 6.28 23.60
CA MET A 46 4.98 6.39 22.16
C MET A 46 5.19 7.84 21.69
N LYS A 47 4.47 8.80 22.26
CA LYS A 47 4.66 10.24 21.97
C LYS A 47 6.02 10.73 22.47
N GLN A 48 6.45 10.24 23.64
CA GLN A 48 7.74 10.56 24.24
C GLN A 48 8.92 9.93 23.51
N LYS A 49 8.74 8.73 22.93
CA LYS A 49 9.76 8.07 22.11
C LYS A 49 9.97 8.81 20.79
N LYS A 50 11.00 9.66 20.74
CA LYS A 50 11.38 10.43 19.54
C LYS A 50 12.45 9.70 18.73
N TYR A 51 12.28 9.72 17.42
CA TYR A 51 13.25 9.25 16.44
C TYR A 51 13.92 10.47 15.79
N PRO A 52 15.21 10.70 16.04
CA PRO A 52 15.94 11.80 15.40
C PRO A 52 16.11 11.47 13.91
N LEU A 53 15.75 12.41 13.05
CA LEU A 53 15.92 12.26 11.60
C LEU A 53 17.34 12.63 11.14
N SER A 54 18.14 13.20 12.04
CA SER A 54 19.54 13.56 11.84
C SER A 54 20.41 12.38 11.41
N GLU A 55 20.11 11.18 11.93
CA GLU A 55 20.81 9.93 11.57
C GLU A 55 20.62 9.56 10.10
N MET A 56 19.57 10.08 9.45
CA MET A 56 19.24 9.78 8.05
C MET A 56 19.81 10.80 7.08
N SER A 57 19.99 12.04 7.53
CA SER A 57 20.60 13.13 6.75
C SER A 57 20.97 14.31 7.63
N ARG A 58 22.13 14.92 7.36
CA ARG A 58 22.52 16.22 7.94
C ARG A 58 21.49 17.34 7.68
N ARG A 59 20.63 17.18 6.67
CA ARG A 59 19.53 18.12 6.38
C ARG A 59 18.44 18.12 7.46
N TYR A 60 18.41 17.12 8.34
CA TYR A 60 17.33 16.89 9.30
C TYR A 60 17.80 16.98 10.77
N GLU A 61 18.93 17.64 11.03
CA GLU A 61 19.56 17.71 12.36
C GLU A 61 18.63 18.19 13.49
N ALA A 62 17.66 19.06 13.18
CA ALA A 62 16.69 19.58 14.15
C ALA A 62 15.33 18.86 14.15
N LEU A 63 15.11 17.87 13.27
CA LEU A 63 13.82 17.22 13.12
C LEU A 63 13.80 15.88 13.87
N SER A 64 12.76 15.70 14.67
CA SER A 64 12.46 14.43 15.32
C SER A 64 10.97 14.14 15.18
N MET A 65 10.63 12.87 15.04
CA MET A 65 9.23 12.42 15.00
C MET A 65 8.97 11.44 16.12
N SER A 66 7.79 11.54 16.73
CA SER A 66 7.37 10.56 17.72
C SER A 66 7.09 9.22 17.04
N TYR A 67 7.31 8.13 17.78
CA TYR A 67 6.94 6.80 17.33
C TYR A 67 5.45 6.70 17.02
N HIS A 68 4.63 7.41 17.82
CA HIS A 68 3.19 7.52 17.60
C HIS A 68 2.87 8.04 16.18
N THR A 69 3.52 9.12 15.73
CA THR A 69 3.27 9.65 14.38
C THR A 69 3.78 8.69 13.31
N ILE A 70 4.96 8.09 13.51
CA ILE A 70 5.55 7.16 12.54
C ILE A 70 4.67 5.94 12.30
N ALA A 71 4.20 5.31 13.38
CA ALA A 71 3.37 4.12 13.32
C ALA A 71 1.91 4.45 12.98
N GLY A 72 1.35 5.49 13.60
CA GLY A 72 -0.05 5.88 13.46
C GLY A 72 -0.39 6.44 12.08
N THR A 73 0.58 6.98 11.34
CA THR A 73 0.31 7.48 9.97
C THR A 73 -0.15 6.35 9.05
N MET A 74 0.41 5.15 9.19
CA MET A 74 0.06 4.00 8.34
C MET A 74 -1.35 3.47 8.60
N GLU A 75 -1.98 3.85 9.71
CA GLU A 75 -3.34 3.46 10.03
C GLU A 75 -4.38 4.08 9.12
N CYS A 76 -4.06 5.18 8.40
CA CYS A 76 -5.01 5.74 7.42
C CYS A 76 -5.41 4.73 6.33
N PHE A 77 -4.62 3.67 6.12
CA PHE A 77 -4.91 2.57 5.20
C PHE A 77 -5.72 1.42 5.82
N PHE A 78 -5.85 1.38 7.15
CA PHE A 78 -6.46 0.26 7.88
C PHE A 78 -7.52 0.70 8.91
N ASP A 79 -7.75 2.00 9.05
CA ASP A 79 -8.73 2.56 9.97
C ASP A 79 -10.14 2.04 9.63
N GLN A 80 -10.90 1.78 10.69
CA GLN A 80 -12.28 1.29 10.63
C GLN A 80 -13.28 2.36 11.11
N GLY A 81 -12.82 3.56 11.52
CA GLY A 81 -13.66 4.57 12.17
C GLY A 81 -13.58 5.98 11.59
N GLY A 82 -14.72 6.49 11.13
CA GLY A 82 -15.07 7.90 11.33
C GLY A 82 -15.41 8.75 10.10
N THR A 83 -15.73 8.18 8.94
CA THR A 83 -16.50 8.76 7.82
C THR A 83 -16.44 7.78 6.65
N ASP A 84 -17.49 7.69 5.82
CA ASP A 84 -17.57 6.84 4.60
C ASP A 84 -16.49 7.13 3.52
N GLN A 85 -15.47 7.93 3.85
CA GLN A 85 -14.43 8.40 2.93
C GLN A 85 -13.12 7.60 3.01
N TYR A 86 -12.85 6.89 4.11
CA TYR A 86 -11.59 6.16 4.27
C TYR A 86 -11.77 4.67 3.98
N ILE A 87 -11.17 4.24 2.87
CA ILE A 87 -11.28 2.87 2.39
C ILE A 87 -10.12 2.05 2.97
N ASN A 88 -10.45 1.12 3.87
CA ASN A 88 -9.49 0.13 4.35
C ASN A 88 -9.07 -0.79 3.20
N ILE A 89 -7.76 -0.91 2.95
CA ILE A 89 -7.26 -1.64 1.77
C ILE A 89 -7.61 -3.13 1.84
N ALA A 90 -7.63 -3.72 3.05
CA ALA A 90 -8.01 -5.12 3.22
C ALA A 90 -9.48 -5.31 2.83
N HIS A 91 -10.34 -4.36 3.16
CA HIS A 91 -11.76 -4.40 2.77
C HIS A 91 -11.92 -4.29 1.26
N MET A 92 -11.13 -3.46 0.56
CA MET A 92 -11.14 -3.41 -0.91
C MET A 92 -10.85 -4.77 -1.53
N ILE A 93 -9.83 -5.47 -1.00
CA ILE A 93 -9.44 -6.78 -1.51
C ILE A 93 -10.56 -7.80 -1.23
N LEU A 94 -11.15 -7.79 -0.03
CA LEU A 94 -12.26 -8.69 0.31
C LEU A 94 -13.51 -8.41 -0.52
N ASP A 95 -13.80 -7.14 -0.81
CA ASP A 95 -14.88 -6.73 -1.71
C ASP A 95 -14.64 -7.27 -3.12
N CYS A 96 -13.43 -7.13 -3.66
CA CYS A 96 -13.07 -7.75 -4.93
C CYS A 96 -13.25 -9.27 -4.92
N LEU A 97 -12.91 -9.95 -3.82
CA LEU A 97 -13.11 -11.41 -3.70
C LEU A 97 -14.58 -11.81 -3.66
N LEU A 98 -15.46 -10.99 -3.07
CA LEU A 98 -16.90 -11.26 -3.08
C LEU A 98 -17.50 -11.16 -4.50
N GLU A 99 -16.97 -10.26 -5.34
CA GLU A 99 -17.38 -10.13 -6.74
C GLU A 99 -16.90 -11.28 -7.64
N LEU A 100 -15.91 -12.06 -7.21
CA LEU A 100 -15.44 -13.25 -7.93
C LEU A 100 -16.40 -14.43 -7.75
N GLU A 101 -16.42 -15.31 -8.76
CA GLU A 101 -17.04 -16.63 -8.66
C GLU A 101 -16.37 -17.48 -7.57
N GLU A 102 -17.14 -18.35 -6.91
CA GLU A 102 -16.67 -19.10 -5.74
C GLU A 102 -15.45 -19.98 -6.03
N SER A 103 -15.35 -20.53 -7.24
CA SER A 103 -14.21 -21.33 -7.71
C SER A 103 -12.90 -20.55 -7.71
N ASP A 104 -12.94 -19.26 -8.08
CA ASP A 104 -11.74 -18.46 -8.32
C ASP A 104 -11.24 -17.78 -7.06
N ARG A 105 -12.11 -17.58 -6.06
CA ARG A 105 -11.78 -16.92 -4.79
C ARG A 105 -10.60 -17.55 -4.07
N THR A 106 -10.53 -18.89 -4.05
CA THR A 106 -9.42 -19.59 -3.38
C THR A 106 -8.10 -19.31 -4.07
N LEU A 107 -8.08 -19.35 -5.41
CA LEU A 107 -6.87 -19.08 -6.18
C LEU A 107 -6.44 -17.62 -6.02
N ALA A 108 -7.38 -16.67 -6.10
CA ALA A 108 -7.10 -15.25 -5.92
C ALA A 108 -6.57 -14.94 -4.50
N ALA A 109 -7.18 -15.50 -3.46
CA ALA A 109 -6.75 -15.31 -2.07
C ALA A 109 -5.34 -15.86 -1.79
N GLN A 110 -4.94 -16.94 -2.48
CA GLN A 110 -3.61 -17.54 -2.37
C GLN A 110 -2.53 -16.84 -3.21
N ASN A 111 -2.90 -15.87 -4.05
CA ASN A 111 -1.98 -15.22 -4.98
C ASN A 111 -2.16 -13.69 -4.96
N ILE A 112 -2.15 -13.10 -3.76
CA ILE A 112 -2.21 -11.64 -3.62
C ILE A 112 -0.80 -11.09 -3.89
N ILE A 113 -0.63 -10.41 -5.02
CA ILE A 113 0.65 -9.84 -5.44
C ILE A 113 0.63 -8.32 -5.23
N PRO A 114 1.20 -7.82 -4.12
CA PRO A 114 1.33 -6.39 -3.89
C PRO A 114 2.33 -5.74 -4.84
N SER A 115 1.99 -4.57 -5.35
CA SER A 115 2.84 -3.75 -6.22
C SER A 115 2.74 -2.27 -5.82
N GLY A 116 3.75 -1.47 -6.17
CA GLY A 116 3.84 -0.05 -5.89
C GLY A 116 4.63 0.33 -4.64
N GLY A 117 4.84 1.64 -4.46
CA GLY A 117 5.71 2.19 -3.41
C GLY A 117 5.24 1.97 -1.97
N LEU A 118 3.92 1.79 -1.76
CA LEU A 118 3.34 1.57 -0.43
C LEU A 118 3.87 0.28 0.22
N PHE A 119 4.04 -0.78 -0.58
CA PHE A 119 4.52 -2.07 -0.10
C PHE A 119 6.03 -2.12 0.13
N MET A 120 6.75 -1.03 -0.16
CA MET A 120 8.13 -0.87 0.29
C MET A 120 8.23 -0.51 1.78
N ILE A 121 7.12 -0.12 2.41
CA ILE A 121 7.10 0.25 3.82
C ILE A 121 7.23 -1.02 4.69
N PRO A 122 8.20 -1.06 5.63
CA PRO A 122 8.40 -2.22 6.48
C PRO A 122 7.14 -2.59 7.28
N GLY A 123 6.79 -3.88 7.27
CA GLY A 123 5.64 -4.41 8.00
C GLY A 123 4.30 -4.39 7.24
N MET A 124 4.23 -3.71 6.08
CA MET A 124 2.99 -3.56 5.31
C MET A 124 2.37 -4.91 4.91
N HIS A 125 3.16 -5.84 4.37
CA HIS A 125 2.71 -7.18 3.96
C HIS A 125 2.07 -7.97 5.12
N ARG A 126 2.76 -7.99 6.27
CA ARG A 126 2.28 -8.68 7.47
C ARG A 126 1.03 -8.04 8.04
N ARG A 127 0.96 -6.71 8.03
CA ARG A 127 -0.24 -5.99 8.47
C ARG A 127 -1.43 -6.30 7.59
N LEU A 128 -1.26 -6.23 6.27
CA LEU A 128 -2.32 -6.55 5.31
C LEU A 128 -2.87 -7.96 5.53
N LEU A 129 -2.00 -8.95 5.62
CA LEU A 129 -2.41 -10.34 5.87
C LEU A 129 -3.21 -10.47 7.18
N GLY A 130 -2.74 -9.83 8.25
CA GLY A 130 -3.43 -9.84 9.55
C GLY A 130 -4.80 -9.17 9.51
N GLU A 131 -4.96 -8.08 8.74
CA GLU A 131 -6.26 -7.42 8.56
C GLU A 131 -7.21 -8.25 7.70
N LEU A 132 -6.74 -8.89 6.61
CA LEU A 132 -7.55 -9.80 5.81
C LEU A 132 -8.14 -10.93 6.65
N GLN A 133 -7.28 -11.57 7.46
CA GLN A 133 -7.69 -12.63 8.38
C GLN A 133 -8.68 -12.14 9.42
N TYR A 134 -8.39 -11.00 10.05
CA TYR A 134 -9.27 -10.42 11.06
C TYR A 134 -10.64 -10.04 10.49
N SER A 135 -10.67 -9.34 9.36
CA SER A 135 -11.91 -8.82 8.78
C SER A 135 -12.85 -9.96 8.36
N VAL A 136 -12.31 -11.04 7.81
CA VAL A 136 -13.11 -12.23 7.46
C VAL A 136 -13.71 -12.92 8.69
N GLU A 137 -13.02 -12.90 9.82
CA GLU A 137 -13.53 -13.49 11.07
C GLU A 137 -14.54 -12.63 11.81
N ASN A 138 -14.33 -11.30 11.80
CA ASN A 138 -15.00 -10.39 12.74
C ASN A 138 -16.03 -9.46 12.09
N ILE A 139 -16.05 -9.34 10.75
CA ILE A 139 -16.99 -8.48 10.04
C ILE A 139 -18.02 -9.34 9.31
N ASP A 140 -19.29 -9.13 9.65
CA ASP A 140 -20.41 -9.93 9.15
C ASP A 140 -20.49 -9.99 7.62
N LYS A 141 -20.16 -8.88 6.94
CA LYS A 141 -20.11 -8.78 5.47
C LYS A 141 -19.21 -9.86 4.83
N TYR A 142 -18.12 -10.24 5.49
CA TYR A 142 -17.09 -11.13 4.94
C TYR A 142 -17.20 -12.57 5.46
N LYS A 143 -18.23 -12.92 6.22
CA LYS A 143 -18.43 -14.28 6.77
C LYS A 143 -18.44 -15.36 5.70
N GLY A 144 -18.92 -15.06 4.49
CA GLY A 144 -18.87 -15.98 3.35
C GLY A 144 -17.45 -16.39 2.92
N LEU A 145 -16.43 -15.63 3.31
CA LEU A 145 -15.03 -15.89 2.99
C LEU A 145 -14.27 -16.60 4.13
N ILE A 146 -14.94 -17.01 5.21
CA ILE A 146 -14.31 -17.61 6.41
C ILE A 146 -13.41 -18.81 6.09
N GLY A 147 -13.78 -19.61 5.09
CA GLY A 147 -12.99 -20.76 4.62
C GLY A 147 -11.67 -20.38 3.94
N LEU A 148 -11.42 -19.10 3.68
CA LEU A 148 -10.18 -18.57 3.10
C LEU A 148 -9.21 -18.01 4.13
N LYS A 149 -9.60 -17.88 5.40
CA LYS A 149 -8.80 -17.26 6.47
C LYS A 149 -7.34 -17.75 6.49
N ASP A 150 -7.14 -19.06 6.49
CA ASP A 150 -5.79 -19.67 6.56
C ASP A 150 -5.17 -19.88 5.16
N LYS A 151 -5.88 -19.48 4.09
CA LYS A 151 -5.43 -19.60 2.71
C LYS A 151 -4.88 -18.30 2.13
N PHE A 152 -5.13 -17.16 2.78
CA PHE A 152 -4.58 -15.88 2.33
C PHE A 152 -3.04 -15.93 2.26
N ARG A 153 -2.49 -15.53 1.13
CA ARG A 153 -1.05 -15.35 0.94
C ARG A 153 -0.79 -14.04 0.24
N VAL A 154 -0.03 -13.18 0.91
CA VAL A 154 0.50 -11.94 0.36
C VAL A 154 1.93 -12.22 -0.05
N GLU A 155 2.13 -12.41 -1.35
CA GLU A 155 3.40 -12.87 -1.90
C GLU A 155 4.46 -11.77 -1.90
N ASN A 156 5.71 -12.17 -1.62
CA ASN A 156 6.86 -11.28 -1.80
C ASN A 156 7.55 -11.67 -3.10
N SER A 157 7.58 -10.74 -4.06
CA SER A 157 8.36 -10.94 -5.27
C SER A 157 9.86 -10.85 -4.97
N ILE A 158 10.67 -11.52 -5.81
CA ILE A 158 12.12 -11.33 -5.83
C ILE A 158 12.52 -9.90 -6.23
N TYR A 159 11.61 -9.19 -6.91
CA TYR A 159 11.79 -7.80 -7.29
C TYR A 159 11.09 -6.86 -6.30
N PRO A 160 11.66 -5.68 -6.03
CA PRO A 160 11.01 -4.66 -5.20
C PRO A 160 9.62 -4.28 -5.74
N ALA A 161 8.64 -4.18 -4.83
CA ALA A 161 7.24 -3.92 -5.19
C ALA A 161 7.06 -2.63 -6.02
N ASN A 162 7.87 -1.60 -5.77
CA ASN A 162 7.77 -0.31 -6.47
C ASN A 162 8.21 -0.35 -7.95
N ILE A 163 8.95 -1.38 -8.36
CA ILE A 163 9.38 -1.56 -9.77
C ILE A 163 8.77 -2.79 -10.42
N LEU A 164 7.94 -3.54 -9.70
CA LEU A 164 7.44 -4.84 -10.16
C LEU A 164 6.68 -4.75 -11.48
N ALA A 165 5.84 -3.72 -11.66
CA ALA A 165 5.13 -3.49 -12.91
C ALA A 165 6.08 -3.20 -14.08
N TRP A 166 7.15 -2.44 -13.83
CA TRP A 166 8.16 -2.13 -14.85
C TRP A 166 8.94 -3.37 -15.25
N VAL A 167 9.37 -4.17 -14.28
CA VAL A 167 10.05 -5.46 -14.53
C VAL A 167 9.14 -6.40 -15.32
N GLY A 168 7.86 -6.50 -14.97
CA GLY A 168 6.90 -7.32 -15.70
C GLY A 168 6.77 -6.91 -17.17
N ALA A 169 6.65 -5.61 -17.45
CA ALA A 169 6.59 -5.09 -18.81
C ALA A 169 7.88 -5.36 -19.60
N SER A 170 9.05 -5.16 -18.98
CA SER A 170 10.35 -5.46 -19.61
C SER A 170 10.50 -6.94 -19.94
N LEU A 171 10.10 -7.85 -19.03
CA LEU A 171 10.14 -9.29 -19.28
C LEU A 171 9.17 -9.69 -20.40
N LEU A 172 7.94 -9.15 -20.38
CA LEU A 172 6.94 -9.40 -21.42
C LEU A 172 7.47 -8.99 -22.80
N SER A 173 8.03 -7.78 -22.92
CA SER A 173 8.54 -7.26 -24.19
C SER A 173 9.78 -8.00 -24.71
N CYS A 174 10.60 -8.56 -23.83
CA CYS A 174 11.85 -9.22 -24.22
C CYS A 174 11.69 -10.73 -24.46
N LEU A 175 10.74 -11.39 -23.78
CA LEU A 175 10.61 -12.85 -23.83
C LEU A 175 9.43 -13.34 -24.68
N ASN A 176 8.44 -12.48 -24.94
CA ASN A 176 7.28 -12.87 -25.73
C ASN A 176 7.48 -12.51 -27.20
N GLU A 177 7.73 -13.53 -28.04
CA GLU A 177 7.86 -13.38 -29.49
C GLU A 177 6.55 -12.90 -30.15
N GLU A 178 5.42 -13.09 -29.48
CA GLU A 178 4.09 -12.67 -29.97
C GLU A 178 3.64 -11.32 -29.41
N VAL A 179 4.53 -10.57 -28.73
CA VAL A 179 4.18 -9.27 -28.15
C VAL A 179 3.69 -8.28 -29.21
N ASP A 180 4.18 -8.43 -30.45
CA ASP A 180 3.81 -7.62 -31.60
C ASP A 180 2.31 -7.64 -31.89
N MET A 181 1.58 -8.72 -31.53
CA MET A 181 0.12 -8.79 -31.69
C MET A 181 -0.63 -7.80 -30.78
N PHE A 182 0.02 -7.30 -29.73
CA PHE A 182 -0.55 -6.33 -28.79
C PHE A 182 -0.02 -4.91 -29.02
N LEU A 183 0.88 -4.74 -29.99
CA LEU A 183 1.43 -3.43 -30.37
C LEU A 183 0.61 -2.84 -31.52
N ILE A 184 0.59 -1.51 -31.58
CA ILE A 184 -0.09 -0.78 -32.64
C ILE A 184 0.98 -0.08 -33.46
N SER A 185 1.03 -0.40 -34.75
CA SER A 185 1.90 0.31 -35.68
C SER A 185 1.37 1.72 -35.94
N LYS A 186 2.26 2.60 -36.38
CA LYS A 186 1.88 3.96 -36.78
C LYS A 186 0.79 3.95 -37.88
N GLY A 187 0.86 3.00 -38.81
CA GLY A 187 -0.10 2.88 -39.90
C GLY A 187 -1.51 2.55 -39.42
N GLU A 188 -1.64 1.59 -38.52
CA GLU A 188 -2.91 1.19 -37.91
C GLU A 188 -3.51 2.32 -37.09
N PHE A 189 -2.69 3.03 -36.30
CA PHE A 189 -3.13 4.19 -35.54
C PHE A 189 -3.73 5.30 -36.43
N GLU A 190 -3.06 5.63 -37.53
CA GLU A 190 -3.48 6.72 -38.41
C GLU A 190 -4.66 6.35 -39.32
N LYS A 191 -4.69 5.11 -39.85
CA LYS A 191 -5.69 4.68 -40.84
C LYS A 191 -6.89 3.98 -40.23
N ASP A 192 -6.64 3.02 -39.35
CA ASP A 192 -7.67 2.10 -38.88
C ASP A 192 -8.34 2.65 -37.61
N CYS A 193 -7.56 3.33 -36.76
CA CYS A 193 -8.06 3.91 -35.51
C CYS A 193 -8.20 5.43 -35.49
N LYS A 194 -8.03 6.09 -36.65
CA LYS A 194 -8.29 7.54 -36.83
C LYS A 194 -7.61 8.43 -35.77
N GLY A 195 -6.43 8.03 -35.31
CA GLY A 195 -5.67 8.77 -34.30
C GLY A 195 -6.09 8.54 -32.84
N ILE A 196 -6.85 7.47 -32.56
CA ILE A 196 -7.25 7.07 -31.21
C ILE A 196 -6.58 5.72 -30.88
N LEU A 197 -6.16 5.53 -29.63
CA LEU A 197 -5.69 4.21 -29.20
C LEU A 197 -6.92 3.33 -28.87
N PRO A 198 -6.98 2.09 -29.38
CA PRO A 198 -8.05 1.15 -29.06
C PRO A 198 -8.11 0.91 -27.55
N ASP A 199 -9.33 0.76 -27.05
CA ASP A 199 -9.55 0.35 -25.66
C ASP A 199 -9.25 -1.15 -25.44
N ARG A 200 -9.52 -1.64 -24.23
CA ARG A 200 -9.32 -3.06 -23.86
C ARG A 200 -10.16 -4.05 -24.68
N PHE A 201 -11.18 -3.58 -25.40
CA PHE A 201 -12.04 -4.38 -26.26
C PHE A 201 -11.67 -4.23 -27.75
N GLY A 202 -10.66 -3.43 -28.06
CA GLY A 202 -10.23 -3.15 -29.43
C GLY A 202 -11.04 -2.06 -30.12
N HIS A 203 -11.85 -1.28 -29.38
CA HIS A 203 -12.67 -0.23 -29.97
C HIS A 203 -11.88 1.07 -30.15
N CYS A 204 -11.84 1.51 -31.41
CA CYS A 204 -11.49 2.85 -31.88
C CYS A 204 -12.80 3.56 -32.29
#